data_AF-A0A444WSY8-F1
#
_entry.id   AF-A0A444WSY8-F1
#
_cell.length_a   1.000
_cell.length_b   1.000
_cell.length_c   1.000
_cell.angle_alpha   90.00
_cell.angle_beta   90.00
_cell.angle_gamma   90.00
#
_symmetry.space_group_name_H-M   'P 1'
#
loop_
_entity.id
_entity.type
_entity.pdbx_description
1 polymer ?
#
loop_
_entity_poly.entity_id
_entity_poly.type
_entity_poly.pdbx_seq_one_letter_code
_entity_poly.pdbx_strand_id
1 'polypeptide(L)'
;MKRAIEDCMPTTIHHWCILHIMKKIPTKLNGYKEHAEIEQEMNQVVWNSHTKDSFDRNWNDFLLKYGLVDNKWLSDLYEDRHIWVPIYLDHYFWAGMRSTQRSESMHLFFNKFITRNSSLIQFIKQYDNCRGSREQAERESDLSFNMCTLTKSLGKSKHNSEERQIASQD
;
A
#
# COMPACT_ATOMS: atom_id res chain seq x y z
N MET A 1 2.64 18.49 7.30
CA MET A 1 3.30 17.89 6.13
C MET A 1 2.80 18.52 4.82
N LYS A 2 1.48 18.62 4.60
CA LYS A 2 0.88 19.25 3.40
C LYS A 2 1.56 20.57 2.98
N ARG A 3 1.58 21.61 3.84
CA ARG A 3 2.21 22.91 3.55
C ARG A 3 3.67 22.80 3.10
N ALA A 4 4.49 22.03 3.81
CA ALA A 4 5.90 21.84 3.45
C ALA A 4 6.09 21.13 2.10
N ILE A 5 5.16 20.25 1.71
CA ILE A 5 5.18 19.60 0.39
C ILE A 5 4.78 20.60 -0.69
N GLU A 6 3.74 21.40 -0.45
CA GLU A 6 3.32 22.46 -1.37
C GLU A 6 4.44 23.47 -1.63
N ASP A 7 5.22 23.82 -0.60
CA ASP A 7 6.35 24.74 -0.70
C ASP A 7 7.55 24.14 -1.45
N CYS A 8 7.94 22.91 -1.12
CA CYS A 8 9.16 22.28 -1.66
C CYS A 8 8.95 21.51 -2.97
N MET A 9 7.72 21.03 -3.22
CA MET A 9 7.36 20.17 -4.34
C MET A 9 5.94 20.51 -4.85
N PRO A 10 5.75 21.68 -5.48
CA PRO A 10 4.43 22.21 -5.83
C PRO A 10 3.65 21.36 -6.84
N THR A 11 4.35 20.52 -7.62
CA THR A 11 3.73 19.58 -8.57
C THR A 11 3.36 18.24 -7.94
N THR A 12 3.72 18.02 -6.68
CA THR A 12 3.44 16.78 -5.94
C THR A 12 2.09 16.87 -5.27
N ILE A 13 1.26 15.86 -5.51
CA ILE A 13 -0.06 15.80 -4.92
C ILE A 13 -0.01 14.92 -3.68
N HIS A 14 -0.26 15.55 -2.53
CA HIS A 14 -0.23 14.88 -1.24
C HIS A 14 -1.60 14.30 -0.91
N HIS A 15 -1.71 12.98 -1.02
CA HIS A 15 -2.92 12.23 -0.68
C HIS A 15 -2.85 11.66 0.72
N TRP A 16 -4.01 11.50 1.36
CA TRP A 16 -4.08 10.80 2.63
C TRP A 16 -4.06 9.30 2.41
N CYS A 17 -3.42 8.60 3.36
CA CYS A 17 -3.34 7.17 3.33
C CYS A 17 -4.68 6.53 3.75
N ILE A 18 -5.37 5.91 2.78
CA ILE A 18 -6.68 5.27 2.99
C ILE A 18 -6.63 4.27 4.14
N LEU A 19 -5.62 3.39 4.21
CA LEU A 19 -5.56 2.42 5.32
C LEU A 19 -5.40 3.08 6.68
N HIS A 20 -4.74 4.24 6.77
CA HIS A 20 -4.65 4.96 8.03
C HIS A 20 -6.01 5.56 8.42
N ILE A 21 -6.81 6.00 7.43
CA ILE A 21 -8.21 6.40 7.64
C ILE A 21 -9.04 5.20 8.09
N MET A 22 -8.95 4.06 7.38
CA MET A 22 -9.71 2.86 7.71
C MET A 22 -9.39 2.33 9.11
N LYS A 23 -8.10 2.35 9.52
CA LYS A 23 -7.68 1.97 10.89
C LYS A 23 -8.24 2.88 11.99
N LYS A 24 -8.66 4.11 11.67
CA LYS A 24 -9.31 5.00 12.64
C LYS A 24 -10.79 4.70 12.82
N ILE A 25 -11.45 4.08 11.84
CA ILE A 25 -12.89 3.80 11.86
C ILE A 25 -13.30 3.08 13.14
N PRO A 26 -12.67 1.95 13.55
CA PRO A 26 -13.09 1.23 14.74
C PRO A 26 -13.00 2.10 15.99
N THR A 27 -11.93 2.91 16.10
CA THR A 27 -11.75 3.81 17.25
C THR A 27 -12.72 5.00 17.27
N LYS A 28 -13.17 5.45 16.10
CA LYS A 28 -14.07 6.60 15.96
C LYS A 28 -15.54 6.21 16.08
N LEU A 29 -15.87 4.96 15.78
CA LEU A 29 -17.23 4.43 15.73
C LEU A 29 -17.46 3.27 16.74
N ASN A 30 -16.57 3.09 17.72
CA ASN A 30 -16.72 2.05 18.76
C ASN A 30 -17.95 2.23 19.66
N GLY A 31 -18.55 3.42 19.69
CA GLY A 31 -19.75 3.72 20.47
C GLY A 31 -21.05 3.22 19.84
N TYR A 32 -21.00 2.72 18.60
CA TYR A 32 -22.17 2.23 17.87
C TYR A 32 -22.32 0.71 18.03
N LYS A 33 -23.56 0.23 18.18
CA LYS A 33 -23.84 -1.20 18.40
C LYS A 33 -23.40 -2.05 17.22
N GLU A 34 -23.60 -1.57 16.00
CA GLU A 34 -23.24 -2.22 14.73
C GLU A 34 -21.84 -1.84 14.21
N HIS A 35 -20.86 -1.58 15.08
CA HIS A 35 -19.54 -1.08 14.65
C HIS A 35 -18.81 -1.98 13.64
N ALA A 36 -19.00 -3.31 13.70
CA ALA A 36 -18.38 -4.26 12.78
C ALA A 36 -19.00 -4.19 11.38
N GLU A 37 -20.33 -4.10 11.31
CA GLU A 37 -21.08 -3.94 10.07
C GLU A 37 -20.80 -2.57 9.44
N ILE A 38 -20.71 -1.52 10.26
CA ILE A 38 -20.32 -0.17 9.84
C ILE A 38 -18.93 -0.18 9.19
N GLU A 39 -17.95 -0.86 9.79
CA GLU A 39 -16.60 -0.97 9.23
C GLU A 39 -16.61 -1.71 7.88
N GLN A 40 -17.36 -2.81 7.79
CA GLN A 40 -17.48 -3.57 6.55
C GLN A 40 -18.15 -2.75 5.44
N GLU A 41 -19.25 -2.07 5.73
CA GLU A 41 -19.98 -1.28 4.74
C GLU A 41 -19.19 -0.05 4.31
N MET A 42 -18.49 0.62 5.22
CA MET A 42 -17.58 1.71 4.85
C MET A 42 -16.47 1.24 3.90
N ASN A 43 -15.92 0.04 4.10
CA ASN A 43 -14.97 -0.55 3.15
C ASN A 43 -15.62 -0.75 1.76
N GLN A 44 -16.85 -1.26 1.71
CA GLN A 44 -17.58 -1.47 0.46
C GLN A 44 -17.82 -0.14 -0.27
N VAL A 45 -18.30 0.88 0.44
CA VAL A 45 -18.55 2.22 -0.12
C VAL A 45 -17.27 2.82 -0.71
N VAL A 46 -16.15 2.72 -0.01
CA VAL A 46 -14.87 3.31 -0.44
C VAL A 46 -14.24 2.57 -1.61
N TRP A 47 -14.24 1.23 -1.59
CA TRP A 47 -13.48 0.43 -2.56
C TRP A 47 -14.28 0.01 -3.79
N ASN A 48 -15.61 -0.11 -3.69
CA ASN A 48 -16.45 -0.65 -4.77
C ASN A 48 -17.26 0.43 -5.51
N SER A 49 -17.00 1.70 -5.25
CA SER A 49 -17.60 2.80 -6.00
C SER A 49 -16.86 3.02 -7.32
N HIS A 50 -17.58 2.93 -8.44
CA HIS A 50 -17.02 3.01 -9.79
C HIS A 50 -17.19 4.40 -10.43
N THR A 51 -17.97 5.28 -9.80
CA THR A 51 -18.17 6.67 -10.23
C THR A 51 -18.29 7.59 -9.01
N LYS A 52 -17.94 8.87 -9.17
CA LYS A 52 -18.09 9.89 -8.10
C LYS A 52 -19.53 9.94 -7.59
N ASP A 53 -20.50 9.96 -8.51
CA ASP A 53 -21.92 9.98 -8.14
C ASP A 53 -22.36 8.71 -7.40
N SER A 54 -21.86 7.53 -7.80
CA SER A 54 -22.15 6.30 -7.05
C SER A 54 -21.55 6.32 -5.65
N PHE A 55 -20.35 6.89 -5.49
CA PHE A 55 -19.75 7.06 -4.17
C PHE A 55 -20.59 7.99 -3.30
N ASP A 56 -20.98 9.17 -3.82
CA ASP A 56 -21.74 10.15 -3.06
C ASP A 56 -23.11 9.61 -2.62
N ARG A 57 -23.78 8.86 -3.49
CA ARG A 57 -25.03 8.16 -3.13
C ARG A 57 -24.80 7.10 -2.07
N ASN A 58 -23.88 6.17 -2.30
CA ASN A 58 -23.59 5.07 -1.38
C ASN A 58 -23.12 5.58 0.00
N TRP A 59 -22.35 6.68 0.03
CA TRP A 59 -21.92 7.34 1.25
C TRP A 59 -23.10 7.91 2.03
N ASN A 60 -24.01 8.62 1.36
CA ASN A 60 -25.22 9.15 2.00
C ASN A 60 -26.13 8.02 2.51
N ASP A 61 -26.33 6.97 1.72
CA ASP A 61 -27.14 5.81 2.13
C ASP A 61 -26.53 5.13 3.36
N PHE A 62 -25.20 4.96 3.39
CA PHE A 62 -24.46 4.46 4.55
C PHE A 62 -24.66 5.34 5.80
N LEU A 63 -24.57 6.66 5.66
CA LEU A 63 -24.76 7.58 6.78
C LEU A 63 -26.19 7.51 7.34
N LEU A 64 -27.20 7.44 6.46
CA LEU A 64 -28.61 7.36 6.84
C LEU A 64 -28.92 6.02 7.54
N LYS A 65 -28.43 4.91 6.97
CA LYS A 65 -28.66 3.56 7.48
C LYS A 65 -28.21 3.38 8.94
N TYR A 66 -27.08 3.98 9.31
CA TYR A 66 -26.49 3.85 10.64
C TYR A 66 -26.69 5.06 11.54
N GLY A 67 -27.48 6.06 11.12
CA GLY A 67 -27.71 7.27 11.91
C GLY A 67 -26.43 8.08 12.16
N LEU A 68 -25.53 8.12 11.17
CA LEU A 68 -24.20 8.73 11.26
C LEU A 68 -24.16 10.16 10.69
N VAL A 69 -25.29 10.69 10.23
CA VAL A 69 -25.40 11.99 9.53
C VAL A 69 -24.79 13.14 10.34
N ASP A 70 -25.01 13.17 11.65
CA ASP A 70 -24.50 14.23 12.54
C ASP A 70 -23.06 13.97 13.04
N ASN A 71 -22.40 12.92 12.55
CA ASN A 71 -21.05 12.59 12.97
C ASN A 71 -20.04 13.56 12.33
N LYS A 72 -19.56 14.52 13.11
CA LYS A 72 -18.59 15.53 12.67
C LYS A 72 -17.35 14.94 12.00
N TRP A 73 -16.81 13.83 12.51
CA TRP A 73 -15.61 13.23 11.93
C TRP A 73 -15.87 12.66 10.52
N LEU A 74 -17.03 12.05 10.30
CA LEU A 74 -17.43 11.56 8.97
C LEU A 74 -17.75 12.70 8.01
N SER A 75 -18.36 13.78 8.50
CA SER A 75 -18.58 15.00 7.72
C SER A 75 -17.27 15.64 7.27
N ASP A 76 -16.32 15.87 8.19
CA ASP A 76 -14.98 16.39 7.88
C ASP A 76 -14.26 15.47 6.87
N LEU A 77 -14.37 14.14 7.06
CA LEU A 77 -13.75 13.15 6.18
C LEU A 77 -14.35 13.18 4.76
N TYR A 78 -15.66 13.43 4.64
CA TYR A 78 -16.35 13.55 3.35
C TYR A 78 -15.97 14.83 2.59
N GLU A 79 -15.77 15.95 3.28
CA GLU A 79 -15.27 17.18 2.65
C GLU A 79 -13.89 16.95 2.01
N ASP A 80 -13.04 16.19 2.69
CA ASP A 80 -11.71 15.82 2.20
C ASP A 80 -11.72 14.62 1.21
N ARG A 81 -12.88 14.15 0.72
CA ARG A 81 -12.96 12.96 -0.17
C ARG A 81 -12.02 13.00 -1.39
N HIS A 82 -11.77 14.21 -1.91
CA HIS A 82 -10.92 14.45 -3.07
C HIS A 82 -9.43 14.15 -2.85
N ILE A 83 -8.97 14.02 -1.60
CA ILE A 83 -7.56 13.71 -1.28
C ILE A 83 -7.34 12.28 -0.76
N TRP A 84 -8.39 11.47 -0.62
CA TRP A 84 -8.25 10.11 -0.10
C TRP A 84 -9.12 9.05 -0.77
N VAL A 85 -10.26 9.39 -1.36
CA VAL A 85 -11.14 8.38 -1.96
C VAL A 85 -10.61 7.97 -3.34
N PRO A 86 -10.42 6.66 -3.63
CA PRO A 86 -9.85 6.20 -4.89
C PRO A 86 -10.51 6.75 -6.15
N ILE A 87 -11.85 6.80 -6.19
CA ILE A 87 -12.58 7.25 -7.38
C ILE A 87 -12.38 8.74 -7.70
N TYR A 88 -11.98 9.54 -6.71
CA TYR A 88 -11.63 10.95 -6.90
C TYR A 88 -10.17 11.14 -7.34
N LEU A 89 -9.36 10.09 -7.20
CA LEU A 89 -7.92 10.05 -7.45
C LEU A 89 -7.55 9.31 -8.76
N ASP A 90 -8.56 8.81 -9.48
CA ASP A 90 -8.41 7.97 -10.68
C ASP A 90 -7.70 8.67 -11.85
N HIS A 91 -7.67 10.01 -11.85
CA HIS A 91 -6.99 10.80 -12.88
C HIS A 91 -5.46 10.86 -12.71
N TYR A 92 -4.92 10.31 -11.62
CA TYR A 92 -3.47 10.25 -11.38
C TYR A 92 -2.96 8.84 -11.70
N PHE A 93 -1.76 8.73 -12.29
CA PHE A 93 -1.14 7.43 -12.56
C PHE A 93 -0.34 6.97 -11.34
N TRP A 94 -0.67 5.80 -10.80
CA TRP A 94 -0.07 5.29 -9.55
C TRP A 94 0.85 4.09 -9.75
N ALA A 95 1.09 3.65 -10.99
CA ALA A 95 1.90 2.45 -11.30
C ALA A 95 1.52 1.21 -10.46
N GLY A 96 0.24 1.05 -10.10
CA GLY A 96 -0.24 -0.05 -9.25
C GLY A 96 0.13 0.07 -7.76
N MET A 97 0.74 1.18 -7.33
CA MET A 97 1.10 1.41 -5.93
C MET A 97 -0.14 1.76 -5.11
N ARG A 98 -0.57 0.83 -4.27
CA ARG A 98 -1.46 1.17 -3.14
C ARG A 98 -0.68 2.04 -2.16
N SER A 99 -1.33 3.03 -1.55
CA SER A 99 -0.70 4.00 -0.61
C SER A 99 0.09 3.36 0.54
N THR A 100 -0.04 2.05 0.75
CA THR A 100 0.54 1.32 1.88
C THR A 100 1.53 0.23 1.54
N GLN A 101 1.67 -0.19 0.28
CA GLN A 101 2.55 -1.33 -0.05
C GLN A 101 3.99 -1.08 0.42
N ARG A 102 4.48 0.16 0.27
CA ARG A 102 5.83 0.54 0.71
C ARG A 102 5.92 0.79 2.22
N SER A 103 4.97 1.52 2.82
CA SER A 103 5.03 1.83 4.25
C SER A 103 4.72 0.62 5.14
N GLU A 104 3.83 -0.29 4.73
CA GLU A 104 3.52 -1.52 5.46
C GLU A 104 4.66 -2.52 5.34
N SER A 105 5.28 -2.66 4.16
CA SER A 105 6.51 -3.44 4.01
C SER A 105 7.60 -2.93 4.94
N MET A 106 7.85 -1.61 4.96
CA MET A 106 8.84 -1.03 5.88
C MET A 106 8.44 -1.18 7.35
N HIS A 107 7.18 -0.96 7.71
CA HIS A 107 6.70 -1.12 9.08
C HIS A 107 6.82 -2.57 9.57
N LEU A 108 6.41 -3.55 8.75
CA LEU A 108 6.60 -4.97 9.03
C LEU A 108 8.08 -5.35 9.13
N PHE A 109 8.91 -4.76 8.27
CA PHE A 109 10.35 -4.95 8.30
C PHE A 109 10.96 -4.44 9.61
N PHE A 110 10.65 -3.20 10.00
CA PHE A 110 11.18 -2.60 11.23
C PHE A 110 10.64 -3.26 12.51
N ASN A 111 9.37 -3.69 12.52
CA ASN A 111 8.80 -4.39 13.68
C ASN A 111 9.49 -5.71 14.04
N LYS A 112 10.27 -6.30 13.11
CA LYS A 112 11.11 -7.48 13.42
C LYS A 112 12.25 -7.16 14.38
N PHE A 113 12.65 -5.89 14.49
CA PHE A 113 13.84 -5.46 15.21
C PHE A 113 13.55 -4.39 16.27
N ILE A 114 12.51 -3.57 16.05
CA ILE A 114 12.19 -2.40 16.87
C ILE A 114 10.84 -2.62 17.55
N THR A 115 10.81 -2.40 18.87
CA THR A 115 9.59 -2.46 19.67
C THR A 115 9.26 -1.09 20.26
N ARG A 116 7.99 -0.86 20.63
CA ARG A 116 7.51 0.42 21.20
C ARG A 116 8.31 0.89 22.43
N ASN A 117 8.92 -0.05 23.17
CA ASN A 117 9.67 0.21 24.40
C ASN A 117 11.19 0.28 24.18
N SER A 118 11.65 0.29 22.93
CA SER A 118 13.08 0.39 22.61
C SER A 118 13.59 1.79 22.98
N SER A 119 14.68 1.85 23.76
CA SER A 119 15.38 3.11 24.01
C SER A 119 16.02 3.64 22.72
N LEU A 120 16.35 4.92 22.68
CA LEU A 120 16.99 5.53 21.50
C LEU A 120 18.32 4.84 21.13
N ILE A 121 19.09 4.40 22.12
CA ILE A 121 20.34 3.67 21.91
C ILE A 121 20.06 2.28 21.29
N GLN A 122 19.02 1.60 21.77
CA GLN A 122 18.59 0.32 21.20
C GLN A 122 18.07 0.52 19.78
N PHE A 123 17.34 1.59 19.51
CA PHE A 123 16.87 1.93 18.17
C PHE A 123 18.02 2.08 17.17
N ILE A 124 19.08 2.81 17.53
CA ILE A 124 20.23 3.00 16.63
C ILE A 124 20.88 1.66 16.30
N LYS A 125 21.14 0.83 17.32
CA LYS A 125 21.73 -0.51 17.11
C LYS A 125 20.84 -1.42 16.25
N GLN A 126 19.53 -1.39 16.49
CA GLN A 126 18.59 -2.20 15.71
C GLN A 126 18.40 -1.68 14.29
N TYR A 127 18.55 -0.37 14.07
CA TYR A 127 18.55 0.23 12.74
C TYR A 127 19.71 -0.28 11.88
N ASP A 128 20.92 -0.34 12.45
CA ASP A 128 22.09 -0.89 11.73
C ASP A 128 21.89 -2.38 11.39
N ASN A 129 21.32 -3.16 12.31
CA ASN A 129 20.95 -4.56 12.08
C ASN A 129 19.89 -4.70 10.97
N CYS A 130 18.84 -3.87 11.01
CA CYS A 130 17.83 -3.78 9.96
C CYS A 130 18.48 -3.54 8.60
N ARG A 131 19.36 -2.55 8.52
CA ARG A 131 20.02 -2.18 7.28
C ARG A 131 20.90 -3.32 6.76
N GLY A 132 21.72 -3.92 7.60
CA GLY A 132 22.58 -5.05 7.21
C GLY A 132 21.78 -6.27 6.74
N SER A 133 20.66 -6.59 7.40
CA SER A 133 19.76 -7.66 6.97
C SER A 133 19.15 -7.40 5.59
N ARG A 134 18.81 -6.14 5.27
CA ARG A 134 18.26 -5.80 3.96
C ARG A 134 19.30 -5.87 2.85
N GLU A 135 20.49 -5.32 3.10
CA GLU A 135 21.61 -5.39 2.15
C GLU A 135 21.98 -6.85 1.83
N GLN A 136 21.90 -7.75 2.82
CA GLN A 136 22.14 -9.17 2.61
C GLN A 136 21.03 -9.82 1.75
N ALA A 137 19.76 -9.55 2.05
CA ALA A 137 18.64 -10.08 1.27
C ALA A 137 18.65 -9.57 -0.18
N GLU A 138 19.04 -8.31 -0.41
CA GLU A 138 19.22 -7.73 -1.74
C GLU A 138 20.32 -8.48 -2.52
N ARG A 139 21.49 -8.72 -1.90
CA ARG A 139 22.57 -9.53 -2.51
C ARG A 139 22.13 -10.94 -2.87
N GLU A 140 21.39 -11.61 -1.98
CA GLU A 140 20.89 -12.96 -2.22
C GLU A 140 19.85 -13.00 -3.36
N SER A 141 18.97 -11.99 -3.43
CA SER A 141 18.01 -11.84 -4.53
C SER A 141 18.71 -11.61 -5.86
N ASP A 142 19.74 -10.75 -5.91
CA ASP A 142 20.51 -10.48 -7.11
C ASP A 142 21.25 -11.73 -7.59
N LEU A 143 21.87 -12.47 -6.67
CA LEU A 143 22.50 -13.76 -6.97
C LEU A 143 21.49 -14.76 -7.51
N SER A 144 20.31 -14.87 -6.90
CA SER A 144 19.23 -15.75 -7.34
C SER A 144 18.70 -15.38 -8.73
N PHE A 145 18.48 -14.09 -8.98
CA PHE A 145 18.04 -13.59 -10.29
C PHE A 145 19.08 -13.83 -11.38
N ASN A 146 20.35 -13.55 -11.09
CA ASN A 146 21.46 -13.79 -12.00
C ASN A 146 21.63 -15.29 -12.28
N MET A 147 21.52 -16.13 -11.27
CA MET A 147 21.56 -17.59 -11.43
C MET A 147 20.39 -18.11 -12.27
N CYS A 148 19.17 -17.61 -12.05
CA CYS A 148 18.00 -17.95 -12.86
C CYS A 148 18.16 -17.51 -14.33
N THR A 149 18.79 -16.35 -14.55
CA THR A 149 19.07 -15.84 -15.90
C THR A 149 20.15 -16.67 -16.61
N LEU A 150 21.22 -17.02 -15.88
CA LEU A 150 22.29 -17.87 -16.40
C LEU A 150 21.80 -19.28 -16.73
N THR A 151 20.99 -19.90 -15.86
CA THR A 151 20.42 -21.23 -16.12
C THR A 151 19.48 -21.23 -17.33
N LYS A 152 18.66 -20.20 -17.52
CA LYS A 152 17.84 -20.01 -18.73
C LYS A 152 18.71 -19.83 -19.99
N SER A 153 19.82 -19.11 -19.90
CA SER A 153 20.74 -18.91 -21.03
C SER A 153 21.52 -20.18 -21.40
N LEU A 154 21.95 -20.96 -20.41
CA LEU A 154 22.62 -22.26 -20.59
C LEU A 154 21.66 -23.32 -21.17
N GLY A 155 20.40 -23.34 -20.73
CA GLY A 155 19.37 -24.21 -21.28
C GLY A 155 19.10 -23.95 -22.77
N LYS A 156 19.03 -22.68 -23.18
CA LYS A 156 18.92 -22.29 -24.60
C LYS A 156 20.16 -22.66 -25.42
N SER A 157 21.35 -22.52 -24.84
CA SER A 157 22.60 -22.89 -25.53
C SER A 157 22.74 -24.39 -25.77
N LYS A 158 22.28 -25.24 -24.82
CA LYS A 158 22.31 -26.70 -24.97
C LYS A 158 21.34 -27.20 -26.04
N HIS A 159 20.13 -26.64 -26.07
CA HIS A 159 19.13 -27.00 -27.08
C HIS A 159 19.60 -26.64 -28.50
N ASN A 160 20.19 -25.45 -28.68
CA ASN A 160 20.75 -25.03 -29.97
C ASN A 160 21.98 -25.85 -30.41
N SER A 161 22.77 -26.41 -29.49
CA SER A 161 23.91 -27.29 -29.84
C SER A 161 23.48 -28.69 -30.24
N GLU A 162 22.41 -29.22 -29.64
CA GLU A 162 21.84 -30.54 -29.98
C GLU A 162 21.15 -30.50 -31.35
N GLU A 163 20.37 -29.45 -31.66
CA GLU A 163 19.74 -29.26 -32.97
C GLU A 163 20.77 -29.10 -34.11
N ARG A 164 21.91 -28.44 -33.85
CA ARG A 164 23.00 -28.30 -34.83
C ARG A 164 23.75 -29.61 -35.10
N GLN A 165 23.86 -30.50 -34.10
CA GLN A 165 24.45 -31.82 -34.30
C GLN A 165 23.52 -32.75 -35.09
N ILE A 166 22.21 -32.68 -34.84
CA ILE A 166 21.19 -33.45 -35.58
C ILE A 166 21.13 -33.00 -37.05
N ALA A 167 21.20 -31.69 -37.34
CA ALA A 167 21.20 -31.17 -38.71
C ALA A 167 22.51 -31.40 -39.51
N SER A 168 23.53 -32.01 -38.91
CA SER A 168 24.82 -32.30 -39.55
C SER A 168 25.02 -33.78 -39.88
N GLN A 169 23.99 -34.61 -39.67
CA GLN A 169 24.00 -36.05 -39.96
C GLN A 169 23.11 -36.44 -41.16
N ASP A 170 22.51 -35.46 -41.84
CA ASP A 170 21.78 -35.62 -43.11
C ASP A 170 22.58 -35.08 -44.31
#